data_AF-A0A1W9P3X2-F1
#
_entry.id   AF-A0A1W9P3X2-F1
#
_cell.length_a   1.000
_cell.length_b   1.000
_cell.length_c   1.000
_cell.angle_alpha   90.00
_cell.angle_beta   90.00
_cell.angle_gamma   90.00
#
_symmetry.space_group_name_H-M   'P 1'
#
loop_
_entity.id
_entity.type
_entity.pdbx_description
1 polymer ?
#
loop_
_entity_poly.entity_id
_entity_poly.type
_entity_poly.pdbx_seq_one_letter_code
_entity_poly.pdbx_strand_id
1 'polypeptide(L)'
;MKKNYIFSIAFIMFIFFANLDAAEKIGYIDSEKIINGYKGISGLRIQFNKQVAEWEKEAQDKKVEIDKLKDELKDEKLMLSDEMKRKKEKEIEDKQKDYEDFIKRIWGEGGESEKKHEELLKPVIEKISNVLEKIGNEDGYTMIFDISKGNIVYAKSGLDLTDRVLEEINREFATVAPTTEETDFYVFQFDEISSEAQSKSLGLQIQGLLKRGLDKLPNFESVEASRVSQVMSILGLMQEEKLDDNQIKLVATRINARIVVFGKIDLTSGKITLKLRWFDFDKSSNVITKDFSIDEKEKMEKLAQEVMTYLVKKIKGE
;
A
#
# COMPACT_ATOMS: atom_id res chain seq x y z
N MET A 1 -45.35 -50.16 -39.75
CA MET A 1 -45.85 -49.00 -38.97
C MET A 1 -45.29 -48.92 -37.55
N LYS A 2 -45.21 -49.99 -36.75
CA LYS A 2 -44.72 -49.95 -35.35
C LYS A 2 -43.28 -49.42 -35.14
N LYS A 3 -42.39 -49.56 -36.14
CA LYS A 3 -40.96 -49.14 -36.06
C LYS A 3 -40.76 -47.61 -36.12
N ASN A 4 -41.70 -46.88 -36.72
CA ASN A 4 -41.60 -45.43 -36.90
C ASN A 4 -41.99 -44.67 -35.61
N TYR A 5 -42.90 -45.22 -34.80
CA TYR A 5 -43.30 -44.62 -33.53
C TYR A 5 -42.19 -44.67 -32.48
N ILE A 6 -41.33 -45.71 -32.49
CA ILE A 6 -40.18 -45.81 -31.60
C ILE A 6 -39.18 -44.69 -31.88
N PHE A 7 -38.95 -44.38 -33.16
CA PHE A 7 -38.05 -43.30 -33.56
C PHE A 7 -38.62 -41.92 -33.22
N SER A 8 -39.93 -41.71 -33.40
CA SER A 8 -40.60 -40.47 -32.98
C SER A 8 -40.62 -40.27 -31.47
N ILE A 9 -40.82 -41.33 -30.68
CA ILE A 9 -40.77 -41.25 -29.21
C ILE A 9 -39.35 -40.95 -28.73
N ALA A 10 -38.33 -41.59 -29.31
CA ALA A 10 -36.93 -41.30 -29.00
C ALA A 10 -36.53 -39.86 -29.35
N PHE A 11 -37.02 -39.33 -30.47
CA PHE A 11 -36.76 -37.94 -30.89
C PHE A 11 -37.45 -36.92 -29.96
N ILE A 12 -38.69 -37.19 -29.52
CA ILE A 12 -39.39 -36.35 -28.54
C ILE A 12 -38.71 -36.42 -27.15
N MET A 13 -38.22 -37.59 -26.73
CA MET A 13 -37.42 -37.73 -25.51
C MET A 13 -36.08 -36.97 -25.60
N PHE A 14 -35.43 -36.97 -26.76
CA PHE A 14 -34.19 -36.22 -27.00
C PHE A 14 -34.42 -34.70 -26.92
N ILE A 15 -35.54 -34.20 -27.46
CA ILE A 15 -35.91 -32.78 -27.34
C ILE A 15 -36.26 -32.40 -25.89
N PHE A 16 -36.89 -33.30 -25.13
CA PHE A 16 -37.16 -33.08 -23.70
C PHE A 16 -35.88 -33.05 -22.84
N PHE A 17 -34.86 -33.86 -23.17
CA PHE A 17 -33.56 -33.83 -22.49
C PHE A 17 -32.67 -32.64 -22.91
N ALA A 18 -32.90 -32.06 -24.09
CA ALA A 18 -32.17 -30.88 -24.57
C ALA A 18 -32.54 -29.58 -23.84
N ASN A 19 -33.58 -29.60 -23.01
CA ASN A 19 -33.99 -28.49 -22.13
C ASN A 19 -33.68 -28.80 -20.65
N LEU A 20 -32.54 -29.42 -20.35
CA LEU A 20 -32.00 -29.34 -18.99
C LEU A 20 -31.53 -27.90 -18.79
N ASP A 21 -32.26 -27.13 -17.98
CA ASP A 21 -31.87 -25.79 -17.55
C ASP A 21 -30.40 -25.82 -17.14
N ALA A 22 -29.56 -25.10 -17.91
CA ALA A 22 -28.18 -24.88 -17.53
C ALA A 22 -28.22 -24.14 -16.19
N ALA A 23 -27.72 -24.78 -15.14
CA ALA A 23 -27.72 -24.20 -13.81
C ALA A 23 -27.14 -22.78 -13.87
N GLU A 24 -27.89 -21.80 -13.37
CA GLU A 24 -27.45 -20.40 -13.39
C GLU A 24 -26.08 -20.29 -12.71
N LYS A 25 -25.13 -19.71 -13.43
CA LYS A 25 -23.77 -19.58 -12.92
C LYS A 25 -23.74 -18.40 -11.97
N ILE A 26 -23.60 -18.70 -10.68
CA ILE A 26 -23.53 -17.69 -9.61
C ILE A 26 -22.10 -17.58 -9.10
N GLY A 27 -21.70 -16.37 -8.71
CA GLY A 27 -20.40 -16.09 -8.09
C GLY A 27 -20.55 -15.18 -6.88
N TYR A 28 -19.47 -15.01 -6.14
CA TYR A 28 -19.43 -14.00 -5.07
C TYR A 28 -18.08 -13.27 -5.05
N ILE A 29 -18.07 -12.11 -4.42
CA ILE A 29 -16.89 -11.28 -4.17
C ILE A 29 -16.89 -10.76 -2.74
N ASP A 30 -15.73 -10.32 -2.29
CA ASP A 30 -15.54 -9.51 -1.11
C ASP A 30 -15.08 -8.11 -1.55
N SER A 31 -16.02 -7.15 -1.63
CA SER A 31 -15.70 -5.81 -2.14
C SER A 31 -14.76 -5.03 -1.22
N GLU A 32 -14.77 -5.27 0.10
CA GLU A 32 -13.80 -4.70 1.02
C GLU A 32 -12.38 -5.17 0.71
N LYS A 33 -12.19 -6.47 0.47
CA LYS A 33 -10.89 -6.99 0.02
C LYS A 33 -10.46 -6.41 -1.33
N ILE A 34 -11.38 -6.27 -2.28
CA ILE A 34 -11.07 -5.66 -3.59
C ILE A 34 -10.62 -4.21 -3.42
N ILE A 35 -11.36 -3.40 -2.65
CA ILE A 35 -11.02 -2.00 -2.39
C ILE A 35 -9.68 -1.90 -1.67
N ASN A 36 -9.42 -2.76 -0.69
CA ASN A 36 -8.16 -2.76 0.06
C ASN A 36 -6.97 -3.22 -0.79
N GLY A 37 -7.16 -4.16 -1.72
CA GLY A 37 -6.12 -4.65 -2.63
C GLY A 37 -5.97 -3.85 -3.93
N TYR A 38 -6.83 -2.85 -4.17
CA TYR A 38 -6.74 -1.99 -5.34
C TYR A 38 -5.54 -1.03 -5.25
N LYS A 39 -4.58 -1.12 -6.18
CA LYS A 39 -3.34 -0.31 -6.16
C LYS A 39 -3.61 1.19 -6.19
N GLY A 40 -4.70 1.61 -6.86
CA GLY A 40 -5.13 3.01 -6.93
C GLY A 40 -5.72 3.58 -5.64
N ILE A 41 -6.03 2.75 -4.62
CA ILE A 41 -6.68 3.21 -3.38
C ILE A 41 -5.79 4.15 -2.54
N SER A 42 -4.48 4.00 -2.68
CA SER A 42 -3.48 4.73 -1.90
C SER A 42 -3.59 6.25 -2.03
N GLY A 43 -3.82 6.76 -3.24
CA GLY A 43 -3.99 8.20 -3.48
C GLY A 43 -5.25 8.75 -2.82
N LEU A 44 -6.33 7.97 -2.81
CA LEU A 44 -7.61 8.35 -2.19
C LEU A 44 -7.52 8.35 -0.66
N ARG A 45 -6.80 7.38 -0.08
CA ARG A 45 -6.51 7.36 1.38
C ARG A 45 -5.72 8.59 1.81
N ILE A 46 -4.74 9.04 1.02
CA ILE A 46 -3.98 10.26 1.30
C ILE A 46 -4.90 11.49 1.29
N GLN A 47 -5.76 11.61 0.29
CA GLN A 47 -6.72 12.72 0.21
C GLN A 47 -7.68 12.74 1.39
N PHE A 48 -8.20 11.58 1.79
CA PHE A 48 -9.08 11.44 2.94
C PHE A 48 -8.36 11.85 4.24
N ASN A 49 -7.17 11.29 4.50
CA ASN A 49 -6.40 11.57 5.72
C ASN A 49 -6.01 13.04 5.82
N LYS A 50 -5.70 13.69 4.68
CA LYS A 50 -5.43 15.14 4.65
C LYS A 50 -6.65 15.94 5.12
N GLN A 51 -7.84 15.61 4.61
CA GLN A 51 -9.07 16.28 5.01
C GLN A 51 -9.38 16.08 6.50
N VAL A 52 -9.16 14.86 7.01
CA VAL A 52 -9.32 14.55 8.44
C VAL A 52 -8.38 15.41 9.28
N ALA A 53 -7.10 15.51 8.90
CA ALA A 53 -6.13 16.34 9.61
C ALA A 53 -6.51 17.84 9.62
N GLU A 54 -7.13 18.34 8.55
CA GLU A 54 -7.64 19.72 8.49
C GLU A 54 -8.80 19.93 9.49
N TRP A 55 -9.74 18.99 9.57
CA TRP A 55 -10.84 19.05 10.55
C TRP A 55 -10.35 18.89 12.00
N GLU A 56 -9.38 18.01 12.24
CA GLU A 56 -8.76 17.85 13.56
C GLU A 56 -8.07 19.12 14.01
N LYS A 57 -7.37 19.81 13.10
CA LYS A 57 -6.76 21.11 13.38
C LYS A 57 -7.82 22.16 13.72
N GLU A 58 -8.90 22.25 12.95
CA GLU A 58 -9.98 23.20 13.23
C GLU A 58 -10.66 22.92 14.58
N ALA A 59 -10.90 21.64 14.91
CA ALA A 59 -11.40 21.24 16.23
C ALA A 59 -10.46 21.68 17.36
N GLN A 60 -9.15 21.49 17.16
CA GLN A 60 -8.14 21.86 18.15
C GLN A 60 -8.07 23.38 18.33
N ASP A 61 -8.11 24.15 17.25
CA ASP A 61 -8.08 25.62 17.29
C ASP A 61 -9.31 26.17 18.05
N LYS A 62 -10.51 25.64 17.79
CA LYS A 62 -11.73 25.97 18.54
C LYS A 62 -11.60 25.66 20.03
N LYS A 63 -11.01 24.50 20.37
CA LYS A 63 -10.80 24.09 21.76
C LYS A 63 -9.82 25.01 22.48
N VAL A 64 -8.72 25.39 21.84
CA VAL A 64 -7.72 26.34 22.39
C VAL A 64 -8.37 27.70 22.66
N GLU A 65 -9.24 28.18 21.77
CA GLU A 65 -9.97 29.43 21.97
C GLU A 65 -10.88 29.37 23.21
N ILE A 66 -11.63 28.27 23.37
CA ILE A 66 -12.49 28.04 24.54
C ILE A 66 -11.66 28.01 25.83
N ASP A 67 -10.55 27.27 25.84
CA ASP A 67 -9.69 27.14 27.02
C ASP A 67 -9.08 28.50 27.41
N LYS A 68 -8.63 29.29 26.43
CA LYS A 68 -8.14 30.65 26.65
C LYS A 68 -9.20 31.55 27.29
N LEU A 69 -10.44 31.55 26.78
CA LEU A 69 -11.53 32.36 27.34
C LEU A 69 -11.88 31.94 28.77
N LYS A 70 -11.82 30.63 29.07
CA LYS A 70 -12.02 30.10 30.43
C LYS A 70 -10.93 30.54 31.39
N ASP A 71 -9.67 30.51 30.96
CA ASP A 71 -8.53 30.95 31.76
C ASP A 71 -8.61 32.46 32.02
N GLU A 72 -8.91 33.28 31.00
CA GLU A 72 -9.12 34.72 31.17
C GLU A 72 -10.26 35.04 32.14
N LEU A 73 -11.39 34.33 32.06
CA LEU A 73 -12.50 34.51 32.99
C LEU A 73 -12.11 34.12 34.43
N LYS A 74 -11.30 33.08 34.59
CA LYS A 74 -10.82 32.62 35.90
C LYS A 74 -9.88 33.65 36.55
N ASP A 75 -8.96 34.21 35.77
CA ASP A 75 -7.95 35.15 36.25
C ASP A 75 -8.54 36.54 36.56
N GLU A 76 -9.48 37.02 35.75
CA GLU A 76 -10.08 38.35 35.90
C GLU A 76 -11.33 38.37 36.79
N LYS A 77 -11.79 37.21 37.29
CA LYS A 77 -13.09 37.03 37.96
C LYS A 77 -13.37 38.02 39.10
N LEU A 78 -12.34 38.40 39.85
CA LEU A 78 -12.44 39.32 41.00
C LEU A 78 -12.45 40.81 40.60
N MET A 79 -12.08 41.12 39.36
CA MET A 79 -11.97 42.48 38.81
C MET A 79 -13.13 42.84 37.86
N LEU A 80 -13.90 41.86 37.39
CA LEU A 80 -15.01 42.07 36.46
C LEU A 80 -16.31 42.46 37.19
N SER A 81 -17.11 43.34 36.57
CA SER A 81 -18.49 43.58 36.99
C SER A 81 -19.37 42.37 36.65
N ASP A 82 -20.53 42.23 37.33
CA ASP A 82 -21.47 41.14 37.06
C ASP A 82 -21.94 41.09 35.60
N GLU A 83 -22.09 42.25 34.95
CA GLU A 83 -22.47 42.34 33.55
C GLU A 83 -21.36 41.82 32.62
N MET A 84 -20.11 42.22 32.86
CA MET A 84 -18.96 41.76 32.08
C MET A 84 -18.70 40.26 32.25
N LYS A 85 -18.89 39.76 33.48
CA LYS A 85 -18.80 38.34 33.79
C LYS A 85 -19.84 37.53 33.01
N ARG A 86 -21.12 37.94 33.04
CA ARG A 86 -22.18 37.28 32.26
C ARG A 86 -21.90 37.30 30.76
N LYS A 87 -21.32 38.38 30.24
CA LYS A 87 -20.94 38.47 28.82
C LYS A 87 -19.85 37.45 28.46
N LYS A 88 -18.80 37.32 29.26
CA LYS A 88 -17.74 36.31 29.06
C LYS A 88 -18.27 34.87 29.20
N GLU A 89 -19.12 34.62 30.20
CA GLU A 89 -19.76 33.30 30.38
C GLU A 89 -20.58 32.90 29.16
N LYS A 90 -21.37 33.84 28.61
CA LYS A 90 -22.13 33.63 27.38
C LYS A 90 -21.24 33.39 26.16
N GLU A 91 -20.14 34.14 26.03
CA GLU A 91 -19.18 33.94 24.94
C GLU A 91 -18.55 32.54 24.97
N ILE A 92 -18.18 32.05 26.16
CA ILE A 92 -17.68 30.68 26.35
C ILE A 92 -18.76 29.66 25.97
N GLU A 93 -20.00 29.85 26.41
CA GLU A 93 -21.12 28.95 26.08
C GLU A 93 -21.37 28.89 24.56
N ASP A 94 -21.41 30.06 23.90
CA ASP A 94 -21.58 30.16 22.45
C ASP A 94 -20.45 29.43 21.70
N LYS A 95 -19.18 29.57 22.16
CA LYS A 95 -18.02 28.87 21.58
C LYS A 95 -18.03 27.36 21.84
N GLN A 96 -18.47 26.92 23.02
CA GLN A 96 -18.62 25.50 23.33
C GLN A 96 -19.68 24.86 22.44
N LYS A 97 -20.80 25.55 22.22
CA LYS A 97 -21.84 25.10 21.29
C LYS A 97 -21.33 25.02 19.86
N ASP A 98 -20.60 26.04 19.39
CA ASP A 98 -19.98 26.01 18.05
C ASP A 98 -19.01 24.83 17.88
N TYR A 99 -18.23 24.49 18.91
CA TYR A 99 -17.38 23.30 18.90
C TYR A 99 -18.21 22.00 18.83
N GLU A 100 -19.26 21.86 19.63
CA GLU A 100 -20.12 20.67 19.60
C GLU A 100 -20.83 20.50 18.24
N ASP A 101 -21.34 21.61 17.68
CA ASP A 101 -21.96 21.64 16.36
C ASP A 101 -20.93 21.30 15.26
N PHE A 102 -19.69 21.78 15.38
CA PHE A 102 -18.58 21.39 14.51
C PHE A 102 -18.31 19.88 14.57
N ILE A 103 -18.14 19.32 15.78
CA ILE A 103 -17.87 17.89 15.94
C ILE A 103 -19.01 17.06 15.34
N LYS A 104 -20.26 17.44 15.61
CA LYS A 104 -21.44 16.74 15.08
C LYS A 104 -21.53 16.84 13.56
N ARG A 105 -21.19 18.00 12.97
CA ARG A 105 -21.21 18.20 11.52
C ARG A 105 -20.18 17.32 10.80
N ILE A 106 -18.99 17.18 11.37
CA ILE A 106 -17.91 16.39 10.74
C ILE A 106 -18.05 14.88 11.01
N TRP A 107 -18.23 14.50 12.28
CA TRP A 107 -18.18 13.09 12.73
C TRP A 107 -19.53 12.52 13.20
N GLY A 108 -20.62 13.28 13.11
CA GLY A 108 -21.96 12.74 13.33
C GLY A 108 -22.38 11.76 12.23
N GLU A 109 -23.49 11.07 12.47
CA GLU A 109 -24.12 10.18 11.47
C GLU A 109 -24.47 10.97 10.20
N GLY A 110 -23.99 10.51 9.03
CA GLY A 110 -24.14 11.25 7.77
C GLY A 110 -23.34 12.57 7.73
N GLY A 111 -22.34 12.71 8.60
CA GLY A 111 -21.44 13.86 8.67
C GLY A 111 -20.54 14.02 7.45
N GLU A 112 -19.78 15.10 7.43
CA GLU A 112 -18.88 15.41 6.31
C GLU A 112 -17.77 14.37 6.12
N SER A 113 -17.30 13.75 7.20
CA SER A 113 -16.28 12.69 7.13
C SER A 113 -16.79 11.46 6.37
N GLU A 114 -17.98 10.98 6.70
CA GLU A 114 -18.60 9.85 6.01
C GLU A 114 -18.89 10.18 4.54
N LYS A 115 -19.49 11.34 4.27
CA LYS A 115 -19.75 11.82 2.90
C LYS A 115 -18.47 11.92 2.07
N LYS A 116 -17.37 12.42 2.67
CA LYS A 116 -16.10 12.55 1.96
C LYS A 116 -15.50 11.18 1.67
N HIS A 117 -15.60 10.25 2.59
CA HIS A 117 -15.15 8.88 2.38
C HIS A 117 -15.93 8.21 1.24
N GLU A 118 -17.26 8.35 1.21
CA GLU A 118 -18.11 7.84 0.13
C GLU A 118 -17.80 8.51 -1.22
N GLU A 119 -17.63 9.83 -1.25
CA GLU A 119 -17.27 10.60 -2.45
C GLU A 119 -15.96 10.08 -3.07
N LEU A 120 -14.94 9.87 -2.23
CA LEU A 120 -13.64 9.38 -2.69
C LEU A 120 -13.67 7.93 -3.15
N LEU A 121 -14.51 7.09 -2.55
CA LEU A 121 -14.64 5.68 -2.94
C LEU A 121 -15.55 5.46 -4.14
N LYS A 122 -16.48 6.38 -4.43
CA LYS A 122 -17.40 6.29 -5.58
C LYS A 122 -16.72 5.89 -6.90
N PRO A 123 -15.61 6.53 -7.35
CA PRO A 123 -14.94 6.13 -8.59
C PRO A 123 -14.33 4.72 -8.53
N VAL A 124 -13.92 4.26 -7.35
CA VAL A 124 -13.42 2.88 -7.16
C VAL A 124 -14.57 1.88 -7.29
N ILE A 125 -15.71 2.17 -6.68
CA ILE A 125 -16.92 1.34 -6.75
C ILE A 125 -17.41 1.24 -8.20
N GLU A 126 -17.46 2.36 -8.93
CA GLU A 126 -17.81 2.38 -10.35
C GLU A 126 -16.86 1.51 -11.19
N LYS A 127 -15.55 1.59 -10.89
CA LYS A 127 -14.56 0.77 -11.58
C LYS A 127 -14.70 -0.73 -11.28
N ILE A 128 -14.96 -1.09 -10.03
CA ILE A 128 -15.25 -2.46 -9.62
C ILE A 128 -16.50 -2.96 -10.37
N SER A 129 -17.56 -2.15 -10.43
CA SER A 129 -18.79 -2.49 -11.15
C SER A 129 -18.52 -2.81 -12.63
N ASN A 130 -17.71 -1.99 -13.31
CA ASN A 130 -17.35 -2.23 -14.72
C ASN A 130 -16.56 -3.52 -14.91
N VAL A 131 -15.65 -3.83 -13.99
CA VAL A 131 -14.88 -5.09 -14.00
C VAL A 131 -15.79 -6.30 -13.77
N LEU A 132 -16.74 -6.20 -12.84
CA LEU A 132 -17.71 -7.26 -12.56
C LEU A 132 -18.64 -7.50 -13.74
N GLU A 133 -19.12 -6.45 -14.41
CA GLU A 133 -19.94 -6.58 -15.62
C GLU A 133 -19.16 -7.28 -16.74
N LYS A 134 -17.90 -6.90 -16.96
CA LYS A 134 -17.02 -7.57 -17.91
C LYS A 134 -16.87 -9.06 -17.59
N ILE A 135 -16.50 -9.39 -16.35
CA ILE A 135 -16.32 -10.77 -15.89
C ILE A 135 -17.63 -11.56 -16.01
N GLY A 136 -18.75 -10.95 -15.62
CA GLY A 136 -20.06 -11.59 -15.69
C GLY A 136 -20.44 -11.97 -17.12
N ASN A 137 -20.20 -11.08 -18.07
CA ASN A 137 -20.47 -11.32 -19.49
C ASN A 137 -19.51 -12.33 -20.12
N GLU A 138 -18.20 -12.22 -19.86
CA GLU A 138 -17.19 -13.11 -20.44
C GLU A 138 -17.33 -14.56 -19.97
N ASP A 139 -17.68 -14.75 -18.70
CA ASP A 139 -17.77 -16.06 -18.09
C ASP A 139 -19.18 -16.63 -17.98
N GLY A 140 -20.19 -15.85 -18.38
CA GLY A 140 -21.60 -16.22 -18.31
C GLY A 140 -22.14 -16.34 -16.89
N TYR A 141 -21.71 -15.48 -15.96
CA TYR A 141 -22.33 -15.38 -14.63
C TYR A 141 -23.67 -14.65 -14.74
N THR A 142 -24.72 -15.26 -14.20
CA THR A 142 -26.06 -14.66 -14.11
C THR A 142 -26.18 -13.73 -12.90
N MET A 143 -25.46 -14.04 -11.81
CA MET A 143 -25.45 -13.22 -10.59
C MET A 143 -24.07 -13.26 -9.92
N ILE A 144 -23.65 -12.13 -9.36
CA ILE A 144 -22.47 -12.01 -8.50
C ILE A 144 -22.89 -11.30 -7.21
N PHE A 145 -22.67 -11.95 -6.07
CA PHE A 145 -23.04 -11.41 -4.75
C PHE A 145 -21.84 -10.77 -4.05
N ASP A 146 -22.05 -9.63 -3.38
CA ASP A 146 -21.05 -9.06 -2.48
C ASP A 146 -21.29 -9.57 -1.05
N ILE A 147 -20.29 -10.27 -0.51
CA ILE A 147 -20.36 -10.86 0.83
C ILE A 147 -19.90 -9.90 1.93
N SER A 148 -19.27 -8.78 1.58
CA SER A 148 -18.74 -7.83 2.59
C SER A 148 -19.82 -7.26 3.50
N LYS A 149 -21.04 -7.12 2.99
CA LYS A 149 -22.19 -6.56 3.71
C LYS A 149 -23.28 -7.59 4.03
N GLY A 150 -23.06 -8.88 3.71
CA GLY A 150 -24.09 -9.93 3.75
C GLY A 150 -23.80 -11.04 4.76
N ASN A 151 -24.86 -11.68 5.24
CA ASN A 151 -24.77 -12.86 6.13
C ASN A 151 -24.65 -14.15 5.30
N ILE A 152 -23.57 -14.33 4.55
CA ILE A 152 -23.28 -15.61 3.89
C ILE A 152 -22.51 -16.50 4.87
N VAL A 153 -23.19 -17.52 5.39
CA VAL A 153 -22.62 -18.44 6.40
C VAL A 153 -21.65 -19.44 5.77
N TYR A 154 -21.87 -19.82 4.50
CA TYR A 154 -21.00 -20.72 3.75
C TYR A 154 -21.18 -20.52 2.24
N ALA A 155 -20.07 -20.46 1.51
CA ALA A 155 -20.03 -20.57 0.06
C ALA A 155 -18.82 -21.42 -0.33
N LYS A 156 -18.94 -22.15 -1.44
CA LYS A 156 -17.82 -22.93 -1.97
C LYS A 156 -16.77 -21.97 -2.53
N SER A 157 -15.51 -22.14 -2.14
CA SER A 157 -14.40 -21.26 -2.57
C SER A 157 -14.24 -21.14 -4.08
N GLY A 158 -14.62 -22.16 -4.85
CA GLY A 158 -14.60 -22.10 -6.31
C GLY A 158 -15.61 -21.13 -6.95
N LEU A 159 -16.47 -20.50 -6.16
CA LEU A 159 -17.40 -19.44 -6.61
C LEU A 159 -16.85 -18.02 -6.31
N ASP A 160 -15.71 -17.93 -5.62
CA ASP A 160 -15.07 -16.67 -5.27
C ASP A 160 -14.41 -16.02 -6.49
N LEU A 161 -14.80 -14.79 -6.78
CA LEU A 161 -14.24 -13.99 -7.87
C LEU A 161 -13.34 -12.87 -7.37
N THR A 162 -13.13 -12.74 -6.06
CA THR A 162 -12.41 -11.63 -5.43
C THR A 162 -11.02 -11.42 -6.05
N ASP A 163 -10.21 -12.49 -6.11
CA ASP A 163 -8.83 -12.41 -6.63
C ASP A 163 -8.80 -12.08 -8.12
N ARG A 164 -9.74 -12.63 -8.89
CA ARG A 164 -9.85 -12.33 -10.32
C ARG A 164 -10.23 -10.88 -10.59
N VAL A 165 -11.19 -10.36 -9.82
CA VAL A 165 -11.59 -8.94 -9.90
C VAL A 165 -10.42 -8.05 -9.51
N LEU A 166 -9.67 -8.42 -8.47
CA LEU A 166 -8.44 -7.75 -8.04
C LEU A 166 -7.36 -7.74 -9.14
N GLU A 167 -7.17 -8.83 -9.85
CA GLU A 167 -6.24 -8.91 -10.98
C GLU A 167 -6.68 -7.96 -12.11
N GLU A 168 -7.96 -8.03 -12.50
CA GLU A 168 -8.50 -7.25 -13.61
C GLU A 168 -8.51 -5.75 -13.32
N ILE A 169 -8.92 -5.33 -12.13
CA ILE A 169 -8.96 -3.90 -11.76
C ILE A 169 -7.57 -3.28 -11.63
N ASN A 170 -6.57 -4.11 -11.29
CA ASN A 170 -5.17 -3.71 -11.20
C ASN A 170 -4.41 -3.85 -12.52
N ARG A 171 -5.04 -4.35 -13.60
CA ARG A 171 -4.42 -4.55 -14.91
C ARG A 171 -3.85 -3.25 -15.51
N GLU A 172 -4.46 -2.09 -15.24
CA GLU A 172 -3.90 -0.80 -15.67
C GLU A 172 -2.64 -0.38 -14.90
N PHE A 173 -2.44 -0.93 -13.69
CA PHE A 173 -1.19 -0.84 -12.93
C PHE A 173 -0.24 -1.99 -13.25
N ALA A 174 -0.64 -2.89 -14.14
CA ALA A 174 0.18 -3.93 -14.74
C ALA A 174 0.72 -3.48 -16.11
N THR A 175 1.05 -2.19 -16.26
CA THR A 175 1.85 -1.74 -17.40
C THR A 175 3.12 -2.58 -17.44
N VAL A 176 3.21 -3.37 -18.51
CA VAL A 176 4.16 -4.45 -18.83
C VAL A 176 3.82 -5.80 -18.16
N ALA A 177 3.03 -6.63 -18.86
CA ALA A 177 3.16 -8.08 -18.70
C ALA A 177 4.60 -8.46 -19.07
N PRO A 178 5.34 -9.23 -18.25
CA PRO A 178 6.75 -9.51 -18.49
C PRO A 178 6.87 -10.48 -19.66
N THR A 179 6.99 -9.93 -20.86
CA THR A 179 7.62 -10.63 -21.97
C THR A 179 9.11 -10.34 -21.86
N THR A 180 9.85 -11.33 -21.33
CA THR A 180 11.24 -11.34 -20.84
C THR A 180 11.44 -10.69 -19.45
N GLU A 181 12.04 -11.47 -18.53
CA GLU A 181 12.13 -11.25 -17.07
C GLU A 181 12.99 -10.04 -16.64
N GLU A 182 12.57 -8.81 -16.94
CA GLU A 182 13.22 -7.62 -16.37
C GLU A 182 13.04 -7.58 -14.84
N THR A 183 14.17 -7.54 -14.13
CA THR A 183 14.29 -7.52 -12.68
C THR A 183 14.60 -6.10 -12.25
N ASP A 184 13.55 -5.36 -11.89
CA ASP A 184 13.69 -4.05 -11.26
C ASP A 184 14.39 -4.19 -9.92
N PHE A 185 15.49 -3.47 -9.73
CA PHE A 185 16.23 -3.48 -8.48
C PHE A 185 16.52 -2.08 -7.96
N TYR A 186 16.74 -1.98 -6.66
CA TYR A 186 17.26 -0.77 -6.04
C TYR A 186 18.30 -1.08 -4.96
N VAL A 187 19.37 -0.29 -4.92
CA VAL A 187 20.40 -0.39 -3.89
C VAL A 187 20.27 0.84 -3.00
N PHE A 188 19.77 0.63 -1.78
CA PHE A 188 19.62 1.69 -0.81
C PHE A 188 20.98 2.19 -0.32
N GLN A 189 21.03 3.42 0.18
CA GLN A 189 22.19 3.94 0.88
C GLN A 189 22.49 3.10 2.14
N PHE A 190 23.75 2.72 2.31
CA PHE A 190 24.19 1.91 3.46
C PHE A 190 24.42 2.78 4.69
N ASP A 191 23.96 2.30 5.85
CA ASP A 191 24.17 2.93 7.16
C ASP A 191 25.65 2.87 7.56
N GLU A 192 26.28 4.02 7.75
CA GLU A 192 27.69 4.13 8.14
C GLU A 192 27.83 4.26 9.66
N ILE A 193 28.41 3.24 10.27
CA ILE A 193 28.37 3.06 11.73
C ILE A 193 29.46 3.85 12.45
N SER A 194 30.71 3.79 11.98
CA SER A 194 31.81 4.60 12.52
C SER A 194 31.94 5.97 11.86
N SER A 195 32.48 6.93 12.60
CA SER A 195 32.86 8.24 12.03
C SER A 195 33.91 8.11 10.93
N GLU A 196 34.78 7.11 11.02
CA GLU A 196 35.75 6.77 9.98
C GLU A 196 35.04 6.34 8.68
N ALA A 197 34.02 5.47 8.77
CA ALA A 197 33.22 5.05 7.62
C ALA A 197 32.50 6.25 6.98
N GLN A 198 31.92 7.15 7.81
CA GLN A 198 31.26 8.38 7.35
C GLN A 198 32.23 9.33 6.66
N SER A 199 33.40 9.57 7.27
CA SER A 199 34.42 10.48 6.72
C SER A 199 34.92 10.06 5.34
N LYS A 200 34.87 8.75 5.05
CA LYS A 200 35.27 8.16 3.78
C LYS A 200 34.08 7.89 2.86
N SER A 201 32.84 8.13 3.30
CA SER A 201 31.62 7.87 2.55
C SER A 201 31.55 6.43 2.01
N LEU A 202 31.96 5.46 2.83
CA LEU A 202 32.04 4.05 2.42
C LEU A 202 30.68 3.50 1.96
N GLY A 203 29.58 3.99 2.54
CA GLY A 203 28.22 3.62 2.18
C GLY A 203 27.85 4.02 0.76
N LEU A 204 28.16 5.25 0.35
CA LEU A 204 27.94 5.72 -1.02
C LEU A 204 28.85 4.99 -2.02
N GLN A 205 30.10 4.70 -1.64
CA GLN A 205 31.02 3.95 -2.49
C GLN A 205 30.51 2.54 -2.78
N ILE A 206 30.13 1.78 -1.75
CA ILE A 206 29.64 0.41 -1.93
C ILE A 206 28.31 0.40 -2.67
N GLN A 207 27.38 1.33 -2.37
CA GLN A 207 26.12 1.48 -3.09
C GLN A 207 26.36 1.65 -4.60
N GLY A 208 27.23 2.59 -4.99
CA GLY A 208 27.54 2.85 -6.39
C GLY A 208 28.20 1.65 -7.09
N LEU A 209 29.07 0.91 -6.40
CA LEU A 209 29.71 -0.29 -6.95
C LEU A 209 28.70 -1.42 -7.17
N LEU A 210 27.82 -1.68 -6.19
CA LEU A 210 26.79 -2.71 -6.29
C LEU A 210 25.75 -2.37 -7.35
N LYS A 211 25.30 -1.10 -7.41
CA LYS A 211 24.39 -0.63 -8.45
C LYS A 211 24.97 -0.88 -9.84
N ARG A 212 26.21 -0.44 -10.09
CA ARG A 212 26.90 -0.68 -11.37
C ARG A 212 27.12 -2.16 -11.67
N GLY A 213 27.29 -3.00 -10.64
CA GLY A 213 27.43 -4.43 -10.78
C GLY A 213 26.12 -5.09 -11.24
N LEU A 214 25.01 -4.71 -10.61
CA LEU A 214 23.67 -5.21 -10.92
C LEU A 214 23.17 -4.69 -12.27
N ASP A 215 23.41 -3.42 -12.61
CA ASP A 215 23.06 -2.80 -13.90
C ASP A 215 23.72 -3.52 -15.12
N LYS A 216 24.79 -4.29 -14.88
CA LYS A 216 25.47 -5.07 -15.94
C LYS A 216 24.88 -6.47 -16.14
N LEU A 217 24.00 -6.91 -15.25
CA LEU A 217 23.37 -8.22 -15.37
C LEU A 217 22.29 -8.17 -16.46
N PRO A 218 22.13 -9.25 -17.26
CA PRO A 218 21.07 -9.30 -18.24
C PRO A 218 19.70 -9.25 -17.54
N ASN A 219 18.79 -8.45 -18.08
CA ASN A 219 17.44 -8.26 -17.57
C ASN A 219 17.40 -7.70 -16.14
N PHE A 220 18.35 -6.85 -15.74
CA PHE A 220 18.28 -6.08 -14.49
C PHE A 220 18.18 -4.60 -14.81
N GLU A 221 17.19 -3.93 -14.25
CA GLU A 221 17.00 -2.49 -14.43
C GLU A 221 16.99 -1.79 -13.06
N SER A 222 17.81 -0.76 -12.93
CA SER A 222 17.80 0.03 -11.70
C SER A 222 16.60 0.95 -11.68
N VAL A 223 15.86 0.94 -10.58
CA VAL A 223 14.86 1.97 -10.31
C VAL A 223 15.55 3.33 -10.18
N GLU A 224 14.98 4.33 -10.83
CA GLU A 224 15.44 5.73 -10.78
C GLU A 224 15.38 6.30 -9.36
N ALA A 225 16.48 6.94 -8.92
CA ALA A 225 16.58 7.52 -7.58
C ALA A 225 15.49 8.58 -7.31
N SER A 226 15.08 9.33 -8.34
CA SER A 226 14.01 10.33 -8.24
C SER A 226 12.67 9.72 -7.86
N ARG A 227 12.35 8.52 -8.37
CA ARG A 227 11.13 7.77 -8.01
C ARG A 227 11.18 7.35 -6.54
N VAL A 228 12.34 6.90 -6.08
CA VAL A 228 12.56 6.52 -4.67
C VAL A 228 12.41 7.73 -3.76
N SER A 229 13.06 8.86 -4.07
CA SER A 229 12.94 10.09 -3.27
C SER A 229 11.50 10.61 -3.20
N GLN A 230 10.75 10.54 -4.30
CA GLN A 230 9.33 10.89 -4.31
C GLN A 230 8.51 10.00 -3.38
N VAL A 231 8.70 8.68 -3.46
CA VAL A 231 8.01 7.72 -2.58
C VAL A 231 8.37 7.94 -1.12
N MET A 232 9.66 8.14 -0.80
CA MET A 232 10.10 8.40 0.57
C MET A 232 9.47 9.68 1.13
N SER A 233 9.44 10.76 0.33
CA SER A 233 8.77 12.01 0.72
C SER A 233 7.28 11.80 1.02
N ILE A 234 6.58 11.03 0.19
CA ILE A 234 5.16 10.67 0.41
C ILE A 234 4.98 9.91 1.73
N LEU A 235 5.93 9.05 2.09
CA LEU A 235 5.90 8.25 3.32
C LEU A 235 6.41 9.00 4.56
N GLY A 236 6.82 10.27 4.43
CA GLY A 236 7.43 11.03 5.53
C GLY A 236 8.80 10.51 5.96
N LEU A 237 9.50 9.81 5.06
CA LEU A 237 10.81 9.23 5.29
C LEU A 237 11.91 10.16 4.78
N MET A 238 12.86 10.50 5.64
CA MET A 238 13.85 11.56 5.38
C MET A 238 15.28 11.05 5.19
N GLN A 239 15.61 9.89 5.75
CA GLN A 239 16.96 9.31 5.74
C GLN A 239 16.87 7.87 5.26
N GLU A 240 17.45 7.60 4.10
CA GLU A 240 17.35 6.33 3.39
C GLU A 240 18.12 5.21 4.10
N GLU A 241 19.28 5.56 4.64
CA GLU A 241 20.18 4.68 5.38
C GLU A 241 19.66 4.33 6.78
N LYS A 242 18.66 5.06 7.29
CA LYS A 242 18.06 4.84 8.61
C LYS A 242 16.76 4.04 8.58
N LEU A 243 16.32 3.61 7.41
CA LEU A 243 15.06 2.88 7.26
C LEU A 243 15.12 1.50 7.90
N ASP A 244 14.04 1.12 8.59
CA ASP A 244 13.82 -0.24 9.05
C ASP A 244 13.31 -1.17 7.93
N ASP A 245 13.25 -2.47 8.21
CA ASP A 245 12.85 -3.48 7.22
C ASP A 245 11.44 -3.28 6.67
N ASN A 246 10.51 -2.81 7.49
CA ASN A 246 9.13 -2.59 7.08
C ASN A 246 9.03 -1.36 6.18
N GLN A 247 9.76 -0.29 6.54
CA GLN A 247 9.87 0.91 5.72
C GLN A 247 10.53 0.61 4.38
N ILE A 248 11.61 -0.18 4.36
CA ILE A 248 12.28 -0.61 3.12
C ILE A 248 11.32 -1.41 2.24
N LYS A 249 10.60 -2.41 2.80
CA LYS A 249 9.63 -3.21 2.05
C LYS A 249 8.50 -2.35 1.49
N LEU A 250 8.03 -1.36 2.25
CA LEU A 250 6.99 -0.43 1.82
C LEU A 250 7.46 0.43 0.66
N VAL A 251 8.66 1.02 0.76
CA VAL A 251 9.28 1.80 -0.33
C VAL A 251 9.47 0.93 -1.56
N ALA A 252 10.07 -0.25 -1.40
CA ALA A 252 10.34 -1.21 -2.47
C ALA A 252 9.06 -1.62 -3.23
N THR A 253 7.99 -1.92 -2.49
CA THR A 253 6.68 -2.25 -3.05
C THR A 253 6.12 -1.09 -3.86
N ARG A 254 6.29 0.15 -3.38
CA ARG A 254 5.74 1.34 -4.02
C ARG A 254 6.50 1.75 -5.28
N ILE A 255 7.79 1.45 -5.34
CA ILE A 255 8.64 1.69 -6.51
C ILE A 255 8.67 0.51 -7.49
N ASN A 256 7.97 -0.59 -7.16
CA ASN A 256 7.95 -1.83 -7.94
C ASN A 256 9.33 -2.52 -8.05
N ALA A 257 10.21 -2.34 -7.07
CA ALA A 257 11.49 -3.06 -7.08
C ALA A 257 11.29 -4.51 -6.63
N ARG A 258 11.61 -5.46 -7.51
CA ARG A 258 11.64 -6.89 -7.17
C ARG A 258 12.79 -7.22 -6.22
N ILE A 259 13.95 -6.61 -6.42
CA ILE A 259 15.13 -6.84 -5.60
C ILE A 259 15.57 -5.56 -4.93
N VAL A 260 15.76 -5.60 -3.61
CA VAL A 260 16.34 -4.48 -2.88
C VAL A 260 17.55 -4.92 -2.08
N VAL A 261 18.60 -4.10 -2.13
CA VAL A 261 19.86 -4.31 -1.43
C VAL A 261 20.12 -3.14 -0.51
N PHE A 262 20.49 -3.41 0.73
CA PHE A 262 20.71 -2.42 1.78
C PHE A 262 21.65 -3.00 2.83
N GLY A 263 21.98 -2.23 3.86
CA GLY A 263 22.80 -2.78 4.94
C GLY A 263 23.54 -1.73 5.73
N LYS A 264 24.53 -2.21 6.45
CA LYS A 264 25.36 -1.39 7.33
C LYS A 264 26.83 -1.62 7.00
N ILE A 265 27.61 -0.56 6.96
CA ILE A 265 29.05 -0.61 6.74
C ILE A 265 29.78 0.09 7.89
N ASP A 266 30.89 -0.50 8.29
CA ASP A 266 31.72 0.00 9.37
C ASP A 266 33.19 -0.07 9.00
N LEU A 267 33.99 0.87 9.52
CA LEU A 267 35.44 0.85 9.45
C LEU A 267 36.00 1.03 10.85
N THR A 268 36.55 -0.05 11.39
CA THR A 268 37.15 -0.06 12.73
C THR A 268 38.51 -0.73 12.65
N SER A 269 39.55 -0.07 13.19
CA SER A 269 40.91 -0.60 13.26
C SER A 269 41.49 -1.08 11.91
N GLY A 270 41.22 -0.35 10.83
CA GLY A 270 41.72 -0.68 9.48
C GLY A 270 41.02 -1.87 8.82
N LYS A 271 39.86 -2.29 9.34
CA LYS A 271 39.05 -3.37 8.79
C LYS A 271 37.67 -2.85 8.39
N ILE A 272 37.31 -3.04 7.13
CA ILE A 272 35.97 -2.72 6.63
C ILE A 272 35.09 -3.94 6.89
N THR A 273 33.94 -3.72 7.53
CA THR A 273 32.92 -4.76 7.72
C THR A 273 31.61 -4.31 7.10
N LEU A 274 30.95 -5.23 6.38
CA LEU A 274 29.69 -4.98 5.70
C LEU A 274 28.68 -6.03 6.14
N LYS A 275 27.61 -5.58 6.78
CA LYS A 275 26.41 -6.38 7.01
C LYS A 275 25.45 -6.15 5.85
N LEU A 276 25.58 -6.98 4.82
CA LEU A 276 24.71 -6.97 3.65
C LEU A 276 23.33 -7.49 4.03
N ARG A 277 22.29 -6.80 3.59
CA ARG A 277 20.90 -7.19 3.74
C ARG A 277 20.24 -7.04 2.37
N TRP A 278 19.45 -8.01 1.99
CA TRP A 278 18.75 -7.93 0.71
C TRP A 278 17.49 -8.78 0.72
N PHE A 279 16.63 -8.50 -0.25
CA PHE A 279 15.31 -9.08 -0.33
C PHE A 279 14.90 -9.24 -1.80
N ASP A 280 14.24 -10.36 -2.11
CA ASP A 280 13.69 -10.70 -3.44
C ASP A 280 12.21 -11.04 -3.25
N PHE A 281 11.34 -10.16 -3.74
CA PHE A 281 9.89 -10.24 -3.56
C PHE A 281 9.27 -11.50 -4.16
N ASP A 282 9.94 -12.14 -5.13
CA ASP A 282 9.41 -13.35 -5.79
C ASP A 282 9.71 -14.63 -5.00
N LYS A 283 10.76 -14.63 -4.16
CA LYS A 283 11.27 -15.86 -3.52
C LYS A 283 10.89 -16.03 -2.07
N SER A 284 10.72 -14.94 -1.32
CA SER A 284 10.54 -14.98 0.13
C SER A 284 9.95 -13.66 0.61
N SER A 285 9.34 -13.64 1.80
CA SER A 285 8.96 -12.42 2.53
C SER A 285 10.00 -11.96 3.57
N ASN A 286 11.08 -12.73 3.74
CA ASN A 286 12.10 -12.50 4.76
C ASN A 286 13.38 -11.85 4.20
N VAL A 287 13.91 -10.87 4.93
CA VAL A 287 15.20 -10.23 4.63
C VAL A 287 16.34 -11.21 4.86
N ILE A 288 17.20 -11.38 3.87
CA ILE A 288 18.39 -12.22 3.95
C ILE A 288 19.58 -11.35 4.37
N THR A 289 20.36 -11.82 5.35
CA THR A 289 21.52 -11.10 5.88
C THR A 289 22.80 -11.90 5.68
N LYS A 290 23.90 -11.23 5.31
CA LYS A 290 25.22 -11.84 5.18
C LYS A 290 26.31 -10.82 5.54
N ASP A 291 27.26 -11.24 6.37
CA ASP A 291 28.39 -10.41 6.74
C ASP A 291 29.59 -10.67 5.82
N PHE A 292 30.30 -9.59 5.48
CA PHE A 292 31.54 -9.56 4.70
C PHE A 292 32.56 -8.70 5.41
N SER A 293 33.84 -8.95 5.17
CA SER A 293 34.90 -8.10 5.70
C SER A 293 36.19 -8.22 4.92
N ILE A 294 36.88 -7.09 4.77
CA ILE A 294 38.19 -6.97 4.14
C ILE A 294 39.08 -6.03 4.95
N ASP A 295 40.40 -6.14 4.78
CA ASP A 295 41.34 -5.12 5.26
C ASP A 295 41.17 -3.84 4.42
N GLU A 296 41.26 -2.66 5.03
CA GLU A 296 41.11 -1.37 4.34
C GLU A 296 42.12 -1.18 3.20
N LYS A 297 43.28 -1.84 3.28
CA LYS A 297 44.30 -1.82 2.21
C LYS A 297 43.84 -2.57 0.96
N GLU A 298 42.91 -3.51 1.12
CA GLU A 298 42.29 -4.21 0.01
C GLU A 298 41.18 -3.32 -0.53
N LYS A 299 41.30 -2.89 -1.79
CA LYS A 299 40.41 -1.87 -2.37
C LYS A 299 38.92 -2.26 -2.24
N MET A 300 38.04 -1.27 -2.10
CA MET A 300 36.59 -1.45 -1.94
C MET A 300 35.95 -2.29 -3.07
N GLU A 301 36.51 -2.26 -4.27
CA GLU A 301 36.07 -3.07 -5.42
C GLU A 301 36.15 -4.57 -5.15
N LYS A 302 37.11 -5.03 -4.34
CA LYS A 302 37.22 -6.45 -3.97
C LYS A 302 36.03 -6.86 -3.11
N LEU A 303 35.68 -6.06 -2.10
CA LEU A 303 34.49 -6.29 -1.27
C LEU A 303 33.23 -6.31 -2.13
N ALA A 304 33.07 -5.33 -3.02
CA ALA A 304 31.93 -5.28 -3.94
C ALA A 304 31.84 -6.52 -4.83
N GLN A 305 32.97 -7.02 -5.34
CA GLN A 305 33.01 -8.23 -6.17
C GLN A 305 32.58 -9.48 -5.38
N GLU A 306 33.03 -9.63 -4.13
CA GLU A 306 32.61 -10.73 -3.25
C GLU A 306 31.10 -10.69 -2.97
N VAL A 307 30.58 -9.50 -2.67
CA VAL A 307 29.14 -9.26 -2.45
C VAL A 307 28.34 -9.58 -3.71
N MET A 308 28.76 -9.09 -4.88
CA MET A 308 28.08 -9.35 -6.15
C MET A 308 28.07 -10.83 -6.49
N THR A 309 29.19 -11.53 -6.29
CA THR A 309 29.27 -12.98 -6.51
C THR A 309 28.26 -13.72 -5.64
N TYR A 310 28.14 -13.32 -4.36
CA TYR A 310 27.13 -13.88 -3.46
C TYR A 310 25.70 -13.57 -3.90
N LEU A 311 25.39 -12.32 -4.22
CA LEU A 311 24.05 -11.88 -4.63
C LEU A 311 23.60 -12.62 -5.89
N VAL A 312 24.42 -12.63 -6.95
CA VAL A 312 24.09 -13.30 -8.21
C VAL A 312 23.81 -14.78 -8.00
N LYS A 313 24.66 -15.46 -7.22
CA LYS A 313 24.49 -16.87 -6.89
C LYS A 313 23.12 -17.12 -6.23
N LYS A 314 22.77 -16.31 -5.22
CA LYS A 314 21.49 -16.44 -4.51
C LYS A 314 20.27 -16.05 -5.34
N ILE A 315 20.38 -15.01 -6.16
CA ILE A 315 19.30 -14.59 -7.06
C ILE A 315 19.06 -15.63 -8.16
N LYS A 316 20.07 -16.36 -8.61
CA LYS A 316 19.91 -17.49 -9.54
C LYS A 316 19.46 -18.80 -8.90
N GLY A 317 19.49 -18.90 -7.57
CA GLY A 317 19.09 -20.11 -6.84
C GLY A 317 20.20 -21.18 -6.75
N GLU A 318 21.46 -20.79 -6.94
CA GLU A 318 22.65 -21.63 -6.82
C GLU A 318 23.27 -21.58 -5.40
#